data_AF-A0A1I3H2C5-F1
#
_entry.id   AF-A0A1I3H2C5-F1
#
_cell.length_a   1.000
_cell.length_b   1.000
_cell.length_c   1.000
_cell.angle_alpha   90.00
_cell.angle_beta   90.00
_cell.angle_gamma   90.00
#
_symmetry.space_group_name_H-M   'P 1'
#
loop_
_entity.id
_entity.type
_entity.pdbx_description
1 polymer ?
#
loop_
_entity_poly.entity_id
_entity_poly.type
_entity_poly.pdbx_seq_one_letter_code
_entity_poly.pdbx_strand_id
1 'polypeptide(L)'
;MTSPPLVLSRHHEVRAALADPALTVVAAPRPPFALTVAWLRGAVGRFADGALHAGRRAAAVEVPAGLDAPALRAEAFARASHRPAASPPVEPALAAGVVEAVRR
;
A
#
# COMPACT_ATOMS: atom_id res chain seq x y z
N MET A 1 -23.91 -14.19 -19.92
CA MET A 1 -23.51 -15.29 -19.01
C MET A 1 -22.01 -15.12 -18.75
N THR A 2 -21.61 -14.86 -17.51
CA THR A 2 -20.18 -14.75 -17.17
C THR A 2 -19.63 -16.18 -17.10
N SER A 3 -18.59 -16.49 -17.88
CA SER A 3 -17.88 -17.77 -17.73
C SER A 3 -17.42 -17.96 -16.28
N PRO A 4 -17.37 -19.21 -15.78
CA PRO A 4 -16.82 -19.48 -14.47
C PRO A 4 -15.35 -19.03 -14.41
N PRO A 5 -14.87 -18.58 -13.24
CA PRO A 5 -13.49 -18.15 -13.10
C PRO A 5 -12.53 -19.33 -13.33
N LEU A 6 -11.49 -19.09 -14.14
CA LEU A 6 -10.40 -20.03 -14.32
C LEU A 6 -9.57 -20.11 -13.03
N VAL A 7 -9.33 -21.31 -12.53
CA VAL A 7 -8.49 -21.56 -11.35
C VAL A 7 -7.22 -22.27 -11.78
N LEU A 8 -6.09 -21.61 -11.58
CA LEU A 8 -4.75 -22.17 -11.80
C LEU A 8 -4.15 -22.57 -10.46
N SER A 9 -3.59 -23.78 -10.37
CA SER A 9 -3.04 -24.29 -9.11
C SER A 9 -1.65 -24.90 -9.26
N ARG A 10 -1.22 -25.28 -10.48
CA ARG A 10 0.14 -25.79 -10.68
C ARG A 10 1.11 -24.62 -10.73
N HIS A 11 2.26 -24.80 -10.08
CA HIS A 11 3.30 -23.77 -9.96
C HIS A 11 3.69 -23.16 -11.31
N HIS A 12 3.92 -23.99 -12.33
CA HIS A 12 4.32 -23.50 -13.65
C HIS A 12 3.21 -22.72 -14.37
N GLU A 13 1.94 -23.13 -14.21
CA GLU A 13 0.78 -22.43 -14.77
C GLU A 13 0.63 -21.04 -14.13
N VAL A 14 0.71 -20.98 -12.80
CA VAL A 14 0.63 -19.72 -12.05
C VAL A 14 1.78 -18.79 -12.44
N ARG A 15 3.01 -19.31 -12.54
CA ARG A 15 4.16 -18.51 -12.97
C ARG A 15 4.03 -18.00 -14.40
N ALA A 16 3.55 -18.83 -15.32
CA ALA A 16 3.31 -18.41 -16.70
C ALA A 16 2.25 -17.31 -16.76
N ALA A 17 1.14 -17.48 -16.03
CA ALA A 17 0.07 -16.48 -15.97
C ALA A 17 0.54 -15.15 -15.36
N LEU A 18 1.32 -15.18 -14.28
CA LEU A 18 1.85 -13.95 -13.66
C LEU A 18 2.88 -13.21 -14.51
N ALA A 19 3.48 -13.87 -15.51
CA ALA A 19 4.45 -13.28 -16.43
C ALA A 19 3.83 -12.89 -17.78
N ASP A 20 2.58 -13.27 -18.05
CA ASP A 20 1.91 -13.04 -19.32
C ASP A 20 1.42 -11.58 -19.41
N PRO A 21 1.95 -10.77 -20.35
CA PRO A 21 1.54 -9.37 -20.50
C PRO A 21 0.10 -9.21 -21.01
N ALA A 22 -0.54 -10.27 -21.51
CA ALA A 22 -1.95 -10.25 -21.90
C ALA A 22 -2.89 -10.33 -20.68
N LEU A 23 -2.39 -10.77 -19.52
CA LEU A 23 -3.16 -10.90 -18.29
C LEU A 23 -2.98 -9.66 -17.42
N THR A 24 -3.87 -8.69 -17.59
CA THR A 24 -3.82 -7.42 -16.84
C THR A 24 -4.61 -7.44 -15.55
N VAL A 25 -4.17 -6.67 -14.56
CA VAL A 25 -4.94 -6.45 -13.33
C VAL A 25 -5.98 -5.35 -13.53
N VAL A 26 -7.24 -5.66 -13.26
CA VAL A 26 -8.31 -4.65 -13.27
C VAL A 26 -8.06 -3.64 -12.14
N ALA A 27 -7.87 -2.38 -12.51
CA ALA A 27 -7.65 -1.31 -11.56
C ALA A 27 -8.82 -1.17 -10.59
N ALA A 28 -8.56 -1.22 -9.29
CA ALA A 28 -9.58 -0.94 -8.30
C ALA A 28 -9.92 0.57 -8.31
N PRO A 29 -11.22 0.95 -8.33
CA PRO A 29 -11.61 2.35 -8.22
C PRO A 29 -11.04 2.97 -6.94
N ARG A 30 -10.47 4.18 -7.05
CA ARG A 30 -10.05 4.96 -5.90
C ARG A 30 -11.19 5.90 -5.51
N PRO A 31 -11.95 5.62 -4.44
CA PRO A 31 -12.97 6.56 -3.97
C PRO A 31 -12.31 7.90 -3.56
N PRO A 32 -13.03 9.02 -3.70
CA PRO A 32 -12.51 10.36 -3.38
C PRO A 32 -12.19 10.53 -1.89
N PHE A 33 -12.72 9.65 -1.04
CA PHE A 33 -12.54 9.67 0.40
C PHE A 33 -12.21 8.27 0.93
N ALA A 34 -11.43 8.24 2.01
CA ALA A 34 -11.01 7.01 2.69
C ALA A 34 -12.10 6.44 3.63
N LEU A 35 -13.36 6.40 3.20
CA LEU A 35 -14.48 5.97 4.07
C LEU A 35 -14.55 4.44 4.27
N THR A 36 -13.92 3.65 3.40
CA THR A 36 -13.84 2.18 3.52
C THR A 36 -12.51 1.66 3.01
N VAL A 37 -12.11 0.45 3.39
CA VAL A 37 -10.87 -0.21 2.89
C VAL A 37 -10.79 -0.34 1.35
N ALA A 38 -11.85 0.01 0.60
CA ALA A 38 -11.78 0.16 -0.84
C ALA A 38 -10.74 1.19 -1.30
N TRP A 39 -10.49 2.26 -0.51
CA TRP A 39 -9.43 3.22 -0.81
C TRP A 39 -8.04 2.57 -0.84
N LEU A 40 -7.80 1.58 0.03
CA LEU A 40 -6.55 0.83 0.08
C LEU A 40 -6.34 0.06 -1.22
N ARG A 41 -7.41 -0.58 -1.74
CA ARG A 41 -7.35 -1.29 -3.02
C ARG A 41 -6.99 -0.34 -4.16
N GLY A 42 -7.59 0.85 -4.19
CA GLY A 42 -7.27 1.87 -5.19
C GLY A 42 -5.86 2.47 -5.06
N ALA A 43 -5.15 2.27 -3.94
CA ALA A 43 -3.85 2.89 -3.66
C ALA A 43 -2.65 1.94 -3.77
N VAL A 44 -2.81 0.63 -3.55
CA VAL A 44 -1.68 -0.32 -3.56
C VAL A 44 -1.31 -0.82 -4.96
N GLY A 45 -0.03 -1.11 -5.17
CA GLY A 45 0.50 -1.54 -6.48
C GLY A 45 -0.08 -2.85 -7.01
N ARG A 46 -0.50 -3.77 -6.14
CA ARG A 46 -1.05 -5.09 -6.53
C ARG A 46 -2.42 -5.06 -7.22
N PHE A 47 -3.10 -3.91 -7.21
CA PHE A 47 -4.39 -3.70 -7.89
C PHE A 47 -4.27 -2.63 -8.99
N ALA A 48 -3.08 -2.51 -9.58
CA ALA A 48 -2.79 -1.61 -10.68
C ALA A 48 -1.84 -2.30 -11.65
N ASP A 49 -1.85 -1.81 -12.90
CA ASP A 49 -1.02 -2.31 -13.98
C ASP A 49 -0.31 -1.14 -14.71
N GLY A 50 0.60 -1.47 -15.61
CA GLY A 50 1.28 -0.52 -16.50
C GLY A 50 1.99 0.62 -15.77
N ALA A 51 1.86 1.84 -16.30
CA ALA A 51 2.53 3.03 -15.77
C ALA A 51 2.15 3.34 -14.31
N LEU A 52 0.90 3.09 -13.92
CA LEU A 52 0.43 3.31 -12.55
C LEU A 52 1.11 2.35 -11.58
N HIS A 53 1.24 1.07 -11.96
CA HIS A 53 2.01 0.11 -11.18
C HIS A 53 3.49 0.49 -11.12
N ALA A 54 4.09 0.86 -12.26
CA ALA A 54 5.50 1.24 -12.33
C ALA A 54 5.82 2.42 -11.40
N GLY A 55 5.00 3.48 -11.39
CA GLY A 55 5.17 4.62 -10.50
C GLY A 55 5.04 4.24 -9.02
N ARG A 56 4.06 3.39 -8.67
CA ARG A 56 3.91 2.90 -7.29
C ARG A 56 5.09 2.03 -6.86
N ARG A 57 5.59 1.18 -7.75
CA ARG A 57 6.74 0.32 -7.49
C ARG A 57 8.02 1.15 -7.33
N ALA A 58 8.22 2.17 -8.16
CA ALA A 58 9.34 3.10 -8.02
C ALA A 58 9.30 3.78 -6.64
N ALA A 59 8.18 4.40 -6.27
CA ALA A 59 8.01 5.03 -4.96
C ALA A 59 8.26 4.05 -3.79
N ALA A 60 7.77 2.81 -3.89
CA ALA A 60 7.96 1.78 -2.86
C ALA A 60 9.42 1.33 -2.70
N VAL A 61 10.26 1.52 -3.72
CA VAL A 61 11.69 1.18 -3.69
C VAL A 61 12.52 2.41 -3.31
N GLU A 62 12.25 3.55 -3.94
CA GLU A 62 13.05 4.77 -3.82
C GLU A 62 12.88 5.45 -2.47
N VAL A 63 11.65 5.54 -1.94
CA VAL A 63 11.41 6.21 -0.65
C VAL A 63 12.12 5.49 0.49
N PRO A 64 12.06 4.14 0.61
CA PRO A 64 12.77 3.44 1.67
C PRO A 64 14.28 3.32 1.44
N ALA A 65 14.77 3.45 0.20
CA ALA A 65 16.20 3.26 -0.11
C ALA A 65 17.11 4.24 0.64
N GLY A 66 16.61 5.43 0.98
CA GLY A 66 17.36 6.43 1.77
C GLY A 66 17.26 6.24 3.29
N LEU A 67 16.52 5.25 3.77
CA LEU A 67 16.27 5.06 5.20
C LEU A 67 17.28 4.09 5.84
N ASP A 68 17.90 4.52 6.93
CA ASP A 68 18.66 3.64 7.81
C ASP A 68 17.70 2.86 8.72
N ALA A 69 17.28 1.68 8.26
CA ALA A 69 16.35 0.84 9.00
C ALA A 69 16.85 0.43 10.39
N PRO A 70 18.13 0.04 10.59
CA PRO A 70 18.71 -0.11 11.93
C PRO A 70 18.54 1.11 12.84
N ALA A 71 18.90 2.31 12.38
CA ALA A 71 18.77 3.54 13.18
C ALA A 71 17.31 3.84 13.54
N LEU A 72 16.39 3.71 12.59
CA LEU A 72 14.95 3.91 12.83
C LEU A 72 14.40 2.92 13.86
N ARG A 73 14.87 1.66 13.84
CA ARG A 73 14.46 0.66 14.85
C ARG A 73 14.99 1.01 16.24
N ALA A 74 16.25 1.43 16.34
CA ALA A 74 16.84 1.85 17.61
C ALA A 74 16.11 3.06 18.19
N GLU A 75 15.79 4.04 17.36
CA GLU A 75 15.00 5.21 17.74
C GLU A 75 13.59 4.83 18.19
N ALA A 76 12.89 3.99 17.43
CA ALA A 76 11.55 3.53 17.78
C ALA A 76 11.55 2.78 19.13
N PHE A 77 12.57 1.95 19.37
CA PHE A 77 12.76 1.28 20.65
C PHE A 77 12.97 2.28 21.80
N ALA A 78 13.91 3.23 21.65
CA ALA A 78 14.16 4.25 22.67
C ALA A 78 12.88 5.05 23.01
N ARG A 79 12.15 5.50 21.99
CA ARG A 79 10.87 6.21 22.17
C ARG A 79 9.82 5.37 22.89
N ALA A 80 9.71 4.07 22.57
CA ALA A 80 8.78 3.17 23.22
C ALA A 80 9.17 2.86 24.68
N SER A 81 10.46 2.70 24.96
CA SER A 81 11.01 2.42 26.29
C SER A 81 10.95 3.61 27.24
N HIS A 82 11.05 4.85 26.71
CA HIS A 82 10.90 6.08 27.50
C HIS A 82 9.45 6.54 27.64
N ARG A 83 8.47 5.79 27.10
CA ARG A 83 7.06 6.13 27.25
C ARG A 83 6.64 5.94 28.71
N PRO A 84 6.26 7.01 29.45
CA PRO A 84 5.72 6.83 30.78
C PRO A 84 4.45 5.97 30.71
N ALA A 85 4.28 5.06 31.68
CA ALA A 85 3.21 4.06 31.73
C ALA A 85 1.78 4.64 31.62
N ALA A 86 1.63 5.96 31.77
CA ALA A 86 0.37 6.69 31.70
C ALA A 86 0.25 7.57 30.43
N SER A 87 0.85 7.19 29.29
CA SER A 87 0.45 7.82 28.03
C SER A 87 -0.97 7.37 27.70
N PRO A 88 -1.94 8.30 27.53
CA PRO A 88 -3.27 7.92 27.06
C PRO A 88 -3.14 7.18 25.72
N PRO A 89 -4.12 6.33 25.35
CA PRO A 89 -4.17 5.76 24.01
C PRO A 89 -3.96 6.88 22.99
N VAL A 90 -3.25 6.57 21.90
CA VAL A 90 -3.13 7.49 20.77
C VAL A 90 -4.55 7.69 20.25
N GLU A 91 -5.23 8.73 20.74
CA GLU A 91 -6.42 9.25 20.09
C GLU A 91 -6.00 9.50 18.65
N PRO A 92 -6.78 9.05 17.64
CA PRO A 92 -6.50 9.33 16.26
C PRO A 92 -6.68 10.83 16.03
N ALA A 93 -5.70 11.63 16.46
CA ALA A 93 -5.64 13.06 16.25
C ALA A 93 -5.50 13.27 14.75
N LEU A 94 -6.65 13.55 14.14
CA LEU A 94 -6.86 14.08 12.80
C LEU A 94 -5.73 13.76 11.80
N ALA A 95 -5.94 12.72 11.01
CA ALA A 95 -5.48 12.65 9.63
C ALA A 95 -6.02 13.80 8.73
N ALA A 96 -6.48 14.92 9.32
CA ALA A 96 -6.99 16.09 8.61
C ALA A 96 -5.90 17.12 8.27
N GLY A 97 -4.73 17.06 8.91
CA GLY A 97 -3.64 18.02 8.65
C GLY A 97 -2.98 17.88 7.27
N VAL A 98 -3.06 16.70 6.64
CA VAL A 98 -2.47 16.47 5.31
C VAL A 98 -3.44 16.82 4.17
N VAL A 99 -4.74 16.94 4.43
CA VAL A 99 -5.76 17.17 3.39
C VAL A 99 -5.92 18.65 3.05
N GLU A 100 -5.69 19.57 4.00
CA GLU A 100 -5.87 21.02 3.77
C GLU A 100 -4.79 21.61 2.84
N ALA A 101 -3.61 21.00 2.78
CA ALA A 101 -2.51 21.47 1.93
C ALA A 101 -2.73 21.23 0.42
N VAL A 102 -3.72 20.40 0.04
CA VAL A 102 -4.02 20.06 -1.37
C VAL A 102 -5.18 20.91 -1.93
N ARG A 103 -5.68 21.89 -1.15
CA ARG A 103 -6.79 22.77 -1.53
C ARG A 103 -6.41 24.20 -1.96
N ARG A 104 -5.12 24.53 -2.06
CA ARG A 104 -4.68 25.84 -2.58
C ARG A 104 -4.00 25.72 -3.92
#